data_AF-A0A519LWE1-F1
#
_entry.id   AF-A0A519LWE1-F1
#
_cell.length_a   1.000
_cell.length_b   1.000
_cell.length_c   1.000
_cell.angle_alpha   90.00
_cell.angle_beta   90.00
_cell.angle_gamma   90.00
#
_symmetry.space_group_name_H-M   'P 1'
#
loop_
_entity.id
_entity.type
_entity.pdbx_description
1 polymer ?
#
loop_
_entity_poly.entity_id
_entity_poly.type
_entity_poly.pdbx_seq_one_letter_code
_entity_poly.pdbx_strand_id
1 'polypeptide(L)'
;MENLDVMVLRTLQGWRAAGRRALLATVVRTWGSSPRPVGSIMALCEDGAVVGSVSGGCIEDDLIDRHTRAYAQVAAAASAAGAGDAAVDRSIPSGPPAFVKYGITADEAHRFGLPCGGTLELLLEYDPDPAGLAALIQALEAGRLMQRSVRLADGVVTLQAAAAPQDLVLDAQQLTNTFGPEYRMLLIGAGQLAEYLATMALFNGFAVTVCDPREEYRG
;
A
#
# COMPACT_ATOMS: atom_id res chain seq x y z
N MET A 1 6.73 11.70 11.35
CA MET A 1 6.19 10.33 11.49
C MET A 1 6.29 9.74 10.11
N GLU A 2 7.11 8.71 9.88
CA GLU A 2 7.43 8.28 8.51
C GLU A 2 6.16 8.02 7.69
N ASN A 3 6.07 8.66 6.51
CA ASN A 3 4.99 8.45 5.55
C ASN A 3 4.78 6.93 5.32
N LEU A 4 3.54 6.46 5.48
CA LEU A 4 3.19 5.04 5.40
C LEU A 4 3.61 4.41 4.06
N ASP A 5 3.46 5.14 2.95
CA ASP A 5 3.82 4.62 1.63
C ASP A 5 5.33 4.41 1.53
N VAL A 6 6.12 5.34 2.06
CA VAL A 6 7.59 5.23 2.11
C VAL A 6 8.00 4.03 2.97
N MET A 7 7.34 3.80 4.10
CA MET A 7 7.58 2.63 4.94
C MET A 7 7.30 1.31 4.19
N VAL A 8 6.19 1.23 3.46
CA VAL A 8 5.83 0.06 2.64
C VAL A 8 6.87 -0.17 1.55
N LEU A 9 7.21 0.87 0.79
CA LEU A 9 8.19 0.79 -0.30
C LEU A 9 9.57 0.39 0.21
N ARG A 10 10.03 0.95 1.33
CA ARG A 10 11.31 0.62 1.96
C ARG A 10 11.39 -0.82 2.42
N THR A 11 10.35 -1.28 3.09
CA THR A 11 10.30 -2.66 3.60
C THR A 11 10.28 -3.67 2.45
N LEU A 12 9.46 -3.40 1.42
CA LEU A 12 9.42 -4.20 0.20
C LEU A 12 10.78 -4.23 -0.50
N GLN A 13 11.43 -3.08 -0.64
CA GLN A 13 12.77 -2.97 -1.21
C GLN A 13 13.78 -3.83 -0.44
N GLY A 14 13.73 -3.78 0.89
CA GLY A 14 14.58 -4.58 1.76
C GLY A 14 14.41 -6.09 1.54
N TRP A 15 13.16 -6.57 1.46
CA TRP A 15 12.88 -7.98 1.17
C TRP A 15 13.40 -8.40 -0.20
N ARG A 16 13.13 -7.60 -1.24
CA ARG A 16 13.57 -7.87 -2.61
C ARG A 16 15.09 -7.83 -2.76
N ALA A 17 15.77 -6.89 -2.09
CA ALA A 17 17.23 -6.79 -2.07
C ALA A 17 17.89 -7.99 -1.35
N ALA A 18 17.20 -8.59 -0.38
CA ALA A 18 17.63 -9.83 0.27
C ALA A 18 17.34 -11.10 -0.55
N GLY A 19 16.87 -10.97 -1.80
CA GLY A 19 16.55 -12.09 -2.69
C GLY A 19 15.23 -12.79 -2.37
N ARG A 20 14.43 -12.25 -1.44
CA ARG A 20 13.14 -12.83 -1.05
C ARG A 20 12.05 -12.46 -2.05
N ARG A 21 11.13 -13.38 -2.29
CA ARG A 21 9.94 -13.15 -3.11
C ARG A 21 8.99 -12.24 -2.34
N ALA A 22 8.43 -11.25 -3.03
CA ALA A 22 7.48 -10.32 -2.43
C ALA A 22 6.57 -9.73 -3.51
N LEU A 23 5.39 -9.28 -3.11
CA LEU A 23 4.45 -8.57 -3.98
C LEU A 23 4.06 -7.21 -3.39
N LEU A 24 3.70 -6.29 -4.28
CA LEU A 24 3.08 -5.01 -3.94
C LEU A 24 1.62 -5.05 -4.40
N ALA A 25 0.69 -4.87 -3.47
CA ALA A 25 -0.73 -4.73 -3.74
C ALA A 25 -1.12 -3.25 -3.70
N THR A 26 -1.84 -2.78 -4.72
CA THR A 26 -2.36 -1.41 -4.79
C THR A 26 -3.88 -1.43 -4.98
N VAL A 27 -4.63 -0.66 -4.18
CA VAL A 27 -6.07 -0.43 -4.40
C VAL A 27 -6.24 0.44 -5.65
N VAL A 28 -6.77 -0.14 -6.72
CA VAL A 28 -6.93 0.58 -8.01
C VAL A 28 -8.36 1.06 -8.24
N ARG A 29 -9.36 0.36 -7.69
CA ARG A 29 -10.76 0.79 -7.76
C ARG A 29 -11.52 0.37 -6.51
N THR A 30 -12.52 1.17 -6.17
CA THR A 30 -13.48 0.90 -5.10
C THR A 30 -14.88 1.24 -5.57
N TRP A 31 -15.88 0.44 -5.22
CA TRP A 31 -17.30 0.74 -5.41
C TRP A 31 -18.01 0.67 -4.07
N GLY A 32 -18.96 1.58 -3.83
CA GLY A 32 -19.62 1.69 -2.54
C GLY A 32 -18.65 2.15 -1.44
N SER A 33 -18.86 1.70 -0.21
CA SER A 33 -17.97 2.01 0.90
C SER A 33 -16.81 1.02 0.96
N SER A 34 -15.58 1.54 0.92
CA SER A 34 -14.33 0.77 1.01
C SER A 34 -13.55 1.16 2.28
N PRO A 35 -12.92 0.20 2.99
CA PRO A 35 -12.11 0.47 4.18
C PRO A 35 -10.85 1.31 3.88
N ARG A 36 -10.33 1.27 2.65
CA ARG A 36 -9.16 2.04 2.22
C ARG A 36 -9.43 2.76 0.89
N PRO A 37 -8.89 3.98 0.70
CA PRO A 37 -9.05 4.72 -0.55
C PRO A 37 -8.21 4.12 -1.69
N VAL A 38 -8.59 4.43 -2.92
CA VAL A 38 -7.75 4.19 -4.11
C VAL A 38 -6.36 4.80 -3.91
N GLY A 39 -5.33 4.07 -4.32
CA GLY A 39 -3.92 4.43 -4.11
C GLY A 39 -3.29 3.82 -2.85
N SER A 40 -4.08 3.27 -1.92
CA SER A 40 -3.54 2.58 -0.75
C SER A 40 -2.71 1.37 -1.17
N ILE A 41 -1.55 1.19 -0.54
CA ILE A 41 -0.62 0.11 -0.85
C ILE A 41 -0.34 -0.81 0.36
N MET A 42 0.00 -2.05 0.04
CA MET A 42 0.50 -3.05 0.97
C MET A 42 1.60 -3.87 0.31
N ALA A 43 2.64 -4.24 1.05
CA ALA A 43 3.60 -5.24 0.60
C ALA A 43 3.44 -6.54 1.40
N LEU A 44 3.60 -7.68 0.72
CA LEU A 44 3.55 -9.02 1.28
C LEU A 44 4.81 -9.78 0.87
N CYS A 45 5.48 -10.41 1.82
CA CYS A 45 6.62 -11.29 1.55
C CYS A 45 6.22 -12.78 1.59
N GLU A 46 7.01 -13.64 0.95
CA GLU A 46 6.76 -15.09 0.86
C GLU A 46 6.70 -15.85 2.20
N ASP A 47 7.24 -15.27 3.26
CA ASP A 47 7.16 -15.82 4.62
C ASP A 47 5.89 -15.40 5.38
N GLY A 48 5.01 -14.60 4.75
CA GLY A 48 3.79 -14.08 5.35
C GLY A 48 3.95 -12.71 6.03
N ALA A 49 5.14 -12.12 6.04
CA ALA A 49 5.33 -10.78 6.58
C ALA A 49 4.58 -9.73 5.73
N VAL A 50 3.87 -8.82 6.41
CA VAL A 50 3.04 -7.77 5.78
C VAL A 50 3.38 -6.39 6.33
N VAL A 51 3.32 -5.38 5.48
CA VAL A 51 3.39 -3.95 5.84
C VAL A 51 2.42 -3.14 4.96
N GLY A 52 1.82 -2.10 5.53
CA GLY A 52 0.76 -1.36 4.87
C GLY A 52 -0.59 -2.07 4.98
N SER A 53 -1.59 -1.57 4.26
CA SER A 53 -2.95 -2.13 4.31
C SER A 53 -3.77 -1.69 3.11
N VAL A 54 -4.54 -2.64 2.58
CA VAL A 54 -5.53 -2.41 1.51
C VAL A 54 -6.96 -2.55 2.03
N SER A 55 -7.13 -3.04 3.27
CA SER A 55 -8.42 -3.12 3.94
C SER A 55 -8.33 -2.84 5.46
N GLY A 56 -8.77 -3.77 6.30
CA GLY A 56 -8.66 -3.78 7.75
C GLY A 56 -8.25 -5.15 8.32
N GLY A 57 -7.69 -6.04 7.50
CA GLY A 57 -7.16 -7.34 7.92
C GLY A 57 -7.66 -8.52 7.06
N CYS A 58 -8.95 -8.56 6.73
CA CYS A 58 -9.53 -9.74 6.09
C CYS A 58 -9.01 -10.00 4.66
N ILE A 59 -8.77 -8.94 3.87
CA ILE A 59 -8.20 -9.08 2.52
C ILE A 59 -6.71 -9.45 2.62
N GLU A 60 -6.01 -8.88 3.61
CA GLU A 60 -4.61 -9.17 3.88
C GLU A 60 -4.39 -10.65 4.24
N ASP A 61 -5.25 -11.24 5.08
CA ASP A 61 -5.20 -12.67 5.43
C ASP A 61 -5.41 -13.59 4.23
N ASP A 62 -6.35 -13.24 3.34
CA ASP A 62 -6.58 -13.99 2.11
C ASP A 62 -5.40 -13.91 1.14
N LEU A 63 -4.76 -12.74 1.02
CA LEU A 63 -3.54 -12.60 0.22
C LEU A 63 -2.39 -13.44 0.80
N ILE A 64 -2.22 -13.47 2.13
CA ILE A 64 -1.25 -14.33 2.81
C ILE A 64 -1.55 -15.81 2.51
N ASP A 65 -2.82 -16.24 2.60
CA ASP A 65 -3.22 -17.64 2.35
C ASP A 65 -2.96 -18.08 0.91
N ARG A 66 -3.23 -17.21 -0.07
CA ARG A 66 -3.05 -17.51 -1.51
C ARG A 66 -1.60 -17.49 -1.97
N HIS A 67 -0.78 -16.62 -1.39
CA HIS A 67 0.56 -16.32 -1.91
C HIS A 67 1.70 -16.69 -0.98
N THR A 68 1.41 -17.28 0.18
CA THR A 68 2.44 -17.75 1.10
C THR A 68 2.13 -19.12 1.69
N ARG A 69 3.14 -19.72 2.32
CA ARG A 69 2.98 -20.96 3.09
C ARG A 69 2.76 -20.69 4.58
N ALA A 70 2.58 -19.44 5.00
CA ALA A 70 2.45 -19.07 6.41
C ALA A 70 1.28 -19.81 7.09
N TYR A 71 0.15 -19.96 6.39
CA TYR A 71 -1.04 -20.67 6.90
C TYR A 71 -1.10 -22.16 6.51
N ALA A 72 -0.13 -22.69 5.76
CA ALA A 72 -0.14 -24.07 5.27
C ALA A 72 -0.16 -25.11 6.42
N GLN A 73 0.44 -24.79 7.57
CA GLN A 73 0.43 -25.66 8.75
C GLN A 73 -0.94 -25.68 9.46
N VAL A 74 -1.66 -24.56 9.48
CA VAL A 74 -3.00 -24.45 10.11
C VAL A 74 -4.06 -25.13 9.24
N ALA A 75 -3.97 -24.96 7.91
CA ALA A 75 -4.83 -25.65 6.96
C ALA A 75 -4.62 -27.17 6.98
N ALA A 76 -3.36 -27.65 7.12
CA ALA A 76 -3.06 -29.07 7.27
C ALA A 76 -3.73 -29.68 8.53
N ALA A 77 -3.74 -28.95 9.65
CA ALA A 77 -4.42 -29.39 10.87
C ALA A 77 -5.96 -29.39 10.75
N ALA A 78 -6.55 -28.43 10.02
CA ALA A 78 -7.98 -28.38 9.75
C ALA A 78 -8.46 -29.42 8.70
N SER A 79 -7.59 -29.79 7.74
CA SER A 79 -7.87 -30.75 6.66
C SER A 79 -7.90 -32.23 7.08
N ALA A 80 -7.63 -32.54 8.35
CA ALA A 80 -7.80 -33.89 8.89
C ALA A 80 -9.27 -34.37 8.87
N ALA A 81 -10.23 -33.48 8.56
CA ALA A 81 -11.66 -33.78 8.42
C ALA A 81 -12.14 -34.01 6.96
N GLY A 82 -11.24 -34.09 5.98
CA GLY A 82 -11.52 -34.68 4.66
C GLY A 82 -11.75 -33.71 3.49
N ALA A 83 -11.52 -34.28 2.30
CA ALA A 83 -11.52 -33.73 0.95
C ALA A 83 -10.19 -33.10 0.51
N GLY A 84 -9.55 -33.78 -0.44
CA GLY A 84 -8.24 -33.43 -0.97
C GLY A 84 -8.27 -32.13 -1.76
N ASP A 85 -7.26 -31.31 -1.52
CA ASP A 85 -6.76 -30.39 -2.52
C ASP A 85 -5.29 -30.74 -2.75
N ALA A 86 -4.99 -31.12 -4.00
CA ALA A 86 -3.63 -31.27 -4.47
C ALA A 86 -2.84 -30.02 -4.08
N ALA A 87 -1.60 -30.20 -3.63
CA ALA A 87 -0.72 -29.13 -3.16
C ALA A 87 -0.68 -27.94 -4.15
N VAL A 88 -1.58 -26.98 -3.96
CA VAL A 88 -1.58 -25.73 -4.73
C VAL A 88 -0.30 -25.02 -4.33
N ASP A 89 0.56 -24.70 -5.30
CA ASP A 89 1.76 -23.94 -5.02
C ASP A 89 1.36 -22.51 -4.63
N ARG A 90 1.29 -22.28 -3.31
CA ARG A 90 0.99 -20.97 -2.70
C ARG A 90 2.24 -20.10 -2.65
N SER A 91 3.08 -20.17 -3.68
CA SER A 91 4.25 -19.30 -3.81
C SER A 91 3.85 -18.00 -4.48
N ILE A 92 4.56 -16.92 -4.18
CA ILE A 92 4.41 -15.66 -4.94
C ILE A 92 4.87 -15.94 -6.38
N PRO A 93 3.99 -15.84 -7.40
CA PRO A 93 4.37 -16.11 -8.79
C PRO A 93 5.32 -15.02 -9.32
N SER A 94 6.00 -15.29 -10.43
CA SER A 94 6.69 -14.26 -11.22
C SER A 94 5.86 -13.91 -12.44
N GLY A 95 6.04 -12.71 -12.98
CA GLY A 95 5.50 -12.32 -14.28
C GLY A 95 4.70 -11.03 -14.23
N PRO A 96 3.79 -10.80 -15.19
CA PRO A 96 3.07 -9.55 -15.31
C PRO A 96 2.14 -9.33 -14.10
N PRO A 97 1.79 -8.06 -13.81
CA PRO A 97 0.83 -7.74 -12.77
C PRO A 97 -0.53 -8.42 -12.98
N ALA A 98 -1.20 -8.76 -11.89
CA ALA A 98 -2.52 -9.39 -11.91
C ALA A 98 -3.57 -8.58 -11.16
N PHE A 99 -4.82 -8.62 -11.63
CA PHE A 99 -5.94 -8.01 -10.92
C PHE A 99 -6.64 -9.01 -10.01
N VAL A 100 -7.05 -8.57 -8.83
CA VAL A 100 -7.90 -9.34 -7.92
C VAL A 100 -9.07 -8.48 -7.47
N LYS A 101 -10.28 -9.05 -7.48
CA LYS A 101 -11.51 -8.37 -7.07
C LYS A 101 -12.09 -9.04 -5.82
N TYR A 102 -12.56 -8.22 -4.89
CA TYR A 102 -13.18 -8.62 -3.64
C TYR A 102 -14.57 -7.99 -3.49
N GLY A 103 -15.50 -8.72 -2.87
CA GLY A 103 -16.87 -8.24 -2.64
C GLY A 103 -17.74 -8.27 -3.90
N ILE A 104 -17.57 -9.29 -4.75
CA ILE A 104 -18.43 -9.49 -5.92
C ILE A 104 -19.80 -10.02 -5.46
N THR A 105 -19.80 -10.86 -4.43
CA THR A 105 -21.03 -11.36 -3.78
C THR A 105 -21.24 -10.73 -2.41
N ALA A 106 -22.49 -10.75 -1.91
CA ALA A 106 -22.80 -10.25 -0.57
C ALA A 106 -22.08 -11.06 0.54
N ASP A 107 -21.93 -12.37 0.34
CA ASP A 107 -21.22 -13.25 1.27
C ASP A 107 -19.71 -12.95 1.30
N GLU A 108 -19.10 -12.69 0.14
CA GLU A 108 -17.71 -12.23 0.07
C GLU A 108 -17.55 -10.86 0.73
N ALA A 109 -18.45 -9.92 0.47
CA ALA A 109 -18.40 -8.60 1.07
C ALA A 109 -18.42 -8.70 2.61
N HIS A 110 -19.33 -9.53 3.17
CA HIS A 110 -19.38 -9.78 4.59
C HIS A 110 -18.10 -10.45 5.13
N ARG A 111 -17.59 -11.48 4.45
CA ARG A 111 -16.35 -12.19 4.82
C ARG A 111 -15.15 -11.26 4.87
N PHE A 112 -15.05 -10.32 3.93
CA PHE A 112 -13.91 -9.40 3.82
C PHE A 112 -14.08 -8.10 4.61
N GLY A 113 -15.11 -8.00 5.45
CA GLY A 113 -15.38 -6.80 6.24
C GLY A 113 -15.74 -5.58 5.39
N LEU A 114 -16.19 -5.79 4.15
CA LEU A 114 -16.73 -4.75 3.30
C LEU A 114 -18.19 -4.51 3.73
N PRO A 115 -18.62 -3.26 3.97
CA PRO A 115 -20.03 -2.97 4.22
C PRO A 115 -20.89 -3.45 3.04
N CYS A 116 -22.14 -3.83 3.30
CA CYS A 116 -23.04 -4.39 2.27
C CYS A 116 -23.04 -3.49 1.01
N GLY A 117 -22.54 -4.03 -0.11
CA GLY A 117 -22.40 -3.31 -1.40
C GLY A 117 -21.03 -2.70 -1.68
N GLY A 118 -20.03 -2.92 -0.82
CA GLY A 118 -18.63 -2.54 -1.06
C GLY A 118 -17.89 -3.56 -1.93
N THR A 119 -17.19 -3.09 -2.97
CA THR A 119 -16.34 -3.91 -3.84
C THR A 119 -14.98 -3.23 -3.98
N LEU A 120 -13.90 -4.02 -4.05
CA LEU A 120 -12.54 -3.52 -4.14
C LEU A 120 -11.76 -4.27 -5.23
N GLU A 121 -10.99 -3.56 -6.03
CA GLU A 121 -10.08 -4.13 -7.04
C GLU A 121 -8.63 -3.76 -6.70
N LEU A 122 -7.77 -4.78 -6.64
CA LEU A 122 -6.35 -4.68 -6.42
C LEU A 122 -5.58 -4.95 -7.71
N LEU A 123 -4.48 -4.23 -7.91
CA LEU A 123 -3.39 -4.65 -8.79
C LEU A 123 -2.27 -5.25 -7.93
N LEU A 124 -1.87 -6.48 -8.24
CA LEU A 124 -0.76 -7.19 -7.63
C LEU A 124 0.45 -7.14 -8.55
N GLU A 125 1.53 -6.52 -8.11
CA GLU A 125 2.82 -6.50 -8.79
C GLU A 125 3.76 -7.50 -8.13
N TYR A 126 4.28 -8.45 -8.91
CA TYR A 126 5.13 -9.52 -8.40
C TYR A 126 6.60 -9.19 -8.56
N ASP A 127 7.37 -9.53 -7.53
CA ASP A 127 8.82 -9.36 -7.48
C ASP A 127 9.35 -7.99 -7.92
N PRO A 128 8.81 -6.86 -7.42
CA PRO A 128 9.24 -5.53 -7.87
C PRO A 128 10.76 -5.36 -7.80
N ASP A 129 11.32 -4.66 -8.79
CA ASP A 129 12.76 -4.44 -8.89
C ASP A 129 13.28 -3.62 -7.70
N PRO A 130 14.19 -4.18 -6.87
CA PRO A 130 14.72 -3.47 -5.71
C PRO A 130 15.51 -2.22 -6.08
N ALA A 131 16.14 -2.16 -7.27
CA ALA A 131 16.89 -0.99 -7.69
C ALA A 131 15.95 0.18 -8.04
N GLY A 132 14.88 -0.08 -8.80
CA GLY A 132 13.83 0.88 -9.07
C GLY A 132 13.13 1.39 -7.80
N LEU A 133 12.84 0.50 -6.83
CA LEU A 133 12.29 0.90 -5.54
C LEU A 133 13.26 1.81 -4.77
N ALA A 134 14.55 1.47 -4.71
CA ALA A 134 15.55 2.29 -4.04
C ALA A 134 15.66 3.69 -4.66
N ALA A 135 15.60 3.79 -5.99
CA ALA A 135 15.61 5.07 -6.69
C ALA A 135 14.38 5.94 -6.35
N LEU A 136 13.19 5.33 -6.26
CA LEU A 136 11.98 6.02 -5.83
C LEU A 136 12.10 6.51 -4.38
N ILE A 137 12.51 5.65 -3.45
CA ILE A 137 12.67 6.00 -2.03
C ILE A 137 13.64 7.17 -1.87
N GLN A 138 14.81 7.12 -2.50
CA GLN A 138 15.79 8.22 -2.45
C GLN A 138 15.23 9.54 -3.00
N ALA A 139 14.36 9.49 -4.01
CA ALA A 139 13.71 10.69 -4.53
C ALA A 139 12.70 11.27 -3.54
N LEU A 140 11.89 10.43 -2.90
CA LEU A 140 10.90 10.84 -1.90
C LEU A 140 11.57 11.42 -0.65
N GLU A 141 12.65 10.80 -0.17
CA GLU A 141 13.44 11.30 0.97
C GLU A 141 14.12 12.64 0.66
N ALA A 142 14.47 12.89 -0.61
CA ALA A 142 14.95 14.18 -1.08
C ALA A 142 13.83 15.23 -1.26
N GLY A 143 12.59 14.93 -0.84
CA GLY A 143 11.45 15.83 -0.93
C GLY A 143 10.88 15.99 -2.34
N ARG A 144 11.20 15.09 -3.28
CA ARG A 144 10.69 15.15 -4.65
C ARG A 144 9.37 14.40 -4.77
N LEU A 145 8.43 15.01 -5.48
CA LEU A 145 7.22 14.34 -5.93
C LEU A 145 7.53 13.50 -7.17
N MET A 146 7.10 12.25 -7.18
CA MET A 146 7.43 11.26 -8.19
C MET A 146 6.17 10.55 -8.69
N GLN A 147 6.07 10.38 -9.99
CA GLN A 147 5.13 9.45 -10.63
C GLN A 147 5.84 8.12 -10.89
N ARG A 148 5.17 7.04 -10.49
CA ARG A 148 5.54 5.67 -10.77
C ARG A 148 4.48 5.07 -11.68
N SER A 149 4.90 4.65 -12.87
CA SER A 149 4.03 3.94 -13.82
C SER A 149 4.49 2.50 -13.95
N VAL A 150 3.59 1.54 -13.71
CA VAL A 150 3.83 0.11 -13.97
C VAL A 150 3.04 -0.29 -15.22
N ARG A 151 3.72 -0.91 -16.17
CA ARG A 151 3.09 -1.45 -17.36
C ARG A 151 2.43 -2.79 -17.06
N LEU A 152 1.17 -2.95 -17.45
CA LEU A 152 0.37 -4.13 -17.16
C LEU A 152 0.82 -5.37 -17.94
N ALA A 153 1.47 -5.19 -19.10
CA ALA A 153 1.89 -6.29 -19.96
C ALA A 153 3.08 -7.10 -19.42
N ASP A 154 3.98 -6.45 -18.67
CA ASP A 154 5.27 -7.03 -18.29
C ASP A 154 5.75 -6.62 -16.88
N GLY A 155 5.06 -5.71 -16.21
CA GLY A 155 5.44 -5.21 -14.88
C GLY A 155 6.61 -4.22 -14.90
N VAL A 156 7.04 -3.76 -16.08
CA VAL A 156 8.14 -2.79 -16.17
C VAL A 156 7.69 -1.45 -15.57
N VAL A 157 8.53 -0.93 -14.67
CA VAL A 157 8.28 0.32 -13.95
C VAL A 157 9.10 1.46 -14.55
N THR A 158 8.46 2.60 -14.76
CA THR A 158 9.11 3.87 -15.07
C THR A 158 8.85 4.89 -13.98
N LEU A 159 9.86 5.71 -13.68
CA LEU A 159 9.78 6.79 -12.69
C LEU A 159 9.96 8.13 -13.38
N GLN A 160 9.13 9.12 -13.03
CA GLN A 160 9.22 10.48 -13.53
C GLN A 160 8.98 11.48 -12.41
N ALA A 161 9.69 12.60 -12.38
CA ALA A 161 9.38 13.67 -11.44
C ALA A 161 8.06 14.35 -11.80
N ALA A 162 7.23 14.66 -10.80
CA ALA A 162 5.97 15.36 -10.97
C ALA A 162 6.02 16.75 -10.34
N ALA A 163 5.28 17.70 -10.91
CA ALA A 163 5.22 19.07 -10.42
C ALA A 163 4.12 19.29 -9.37
N ALA A 164 3.07 18.47 -9.40
CA ALA A 164 1.92 18.55 -8.49
C ALA A 164 1.32 17.15 -8.29
N PRO A 165 0.72 16.87 -7.10
CA PRO A 165 0.04 15.60 -6.86
C PRO A 165 -1.04 15.35 -7.91
N GLN A 166 -1.13 14.11 -8.39
CA GLN A 166 -2.15 13.68 -9.35
C GLN A 166 -2.81 12.41 -8.83
N ASP A 167 -4.10 12.28 -9.12
CA ASP A 167 -4.87 11.07 -8.80
C ASP A 167 -4.25 9.84 -9.47
N LEU A 168 -4.49 8.68 -8.87
CA LEU A 168 -4.10 7.40 -9.46
C LEU A 168 -4.88 7.16 -10.75
N VAL A 169 -4.17 6.86 -11.83
CA VAL A 169 -4.75 6.61 -13.15
C VAL A 169 -4.45 5.18 -13.57
N LEU A 170 -5.50 4.44 -13.90
CA LEU A 170 -5.41 3.12 -14.51
C LEU A 170 -6.03 3.15 -15.90
N ASP A 171 -5.20 2.90 -16.92
CA ASP A 171 -5.64 2.73 -18.30
C ASP A 171 -5.43 1.27 -18.78
N ALA A 172 -5.58 1.02 -20.09
CA ALA A 172 -5.45 -0.32 -20.67
C ALA A 172 -4.00 -0.84 -20.71
N GLN A 173 -3.00 0.02 -20.56
CA GLN A 173 -1.58 -0.29 -20.71
C GLN A 173 -0.81 -0.21 -19.40
N GLN A 174 -1.18 0.71 -18.49
CA GLN A 174 -0.42 0.98 -17.28
C GLN A 174 -1.28 1.49 -16.12
N LEU A 175 -0.75 1.27 -14.91
CA LEU A 175 -1.18 1.96 -13.69
C LEU A 175 -0.14 3.05 -13.37
N THR A 176 -0.58 4.29 -13.17
CA THR A 176 0.25 5.41 -12.75
C THR A 176 -0.19 5.89 -11.37
N ASN A 177 0.76 5.91 -10.42
CA ASN A 177 0.54 6.40 -9.07
C ASN A 177 1.55 7.51 -8.73
N THR A 178 1.10 8.53 -8.00
CA THR A 178 1.93 9.66 -7.61
C THR A 178 2.32 9.51 -6.15
N PHE A 179 3.61 9.39 -5.88
CA PHE A 179 4.20 9.34 -4.56
C PHE A 179 4.86 10.68 -4.25
N GLY A 180 4.55 11.24 -3.09
CA GLY A 180 5.05 12.55 -2.70
C GLY A 180 5.63 12.59 -1.29
N PRO A 181 6.35 13.67 -0.97
CA PRO A 181 6.70 13.96 0.41
C PRO A 181 5.43 14.17 1.25
N GLU A 182 5.58 14.12 2.58
CA GLU A 182 4.53 14.46 3.53
C GLU A 182 3.87 15.81 3.18
N TYR A 183 2.53 15.88 3.26
CA TYR A 183 1.82 17.13 3.06
C TYR A 183 2.31 18.16 4.08
N ARG A 184 2.62 19.38 3.61
CA ARG A 184 3.12 20.43 4.49
C ARG A 184 1.97 21.27 5.01
N MET A 185 1.92 21.47 6.33
CA MET A 185 0.96 22.36 6.98
C MET A 185 1.69 23.54 7.60
N LEU A 186 1.42 24.75 7.11
CA LEU A 186 1.91 25.99 7.68
C LEU A 186 0.83 26.60 8.60
N LEU A 187 1.10 26.63 9.90
CA LEU A 187 0.21 27.23 10.90
C LEU A 187 0.70 28.65 11.21
N ILE A 188 -0.14 29.65 10.95
CA ILE A 188 0.14 31.05 11.27
C ILE A 188 -0.52 31.40 12.61
N GLY A 189 0.31 31.61 13.64
CA GLY A 189 -0.07 31.81 15.03
C GLY A 189 0.18 30.57 15.88
N ALA A 190 0.95 30.72 16.96
CA ALA A 190 1.33 29.69 17.92
C ALA A 190 0.44 29.76 19.19
N GLY A 191 -0.86 29.93 19.01
CA GLY A 191 -1.83 29.85 20.12
C GLY A 191 -2.16 28.40 20.50
N GLN A 192 -2.89 28.20 21.61
CA GLN A 192 -3.30 26.86 22.09
C GLN A 192 -4.02 26.02 21.02
N LEU A 193 -4.81 26.65 20.13
CA LEU A 193 -5.47 25.95 19.03
C LEU A 193 -4.47 25.34 18.03
N ALA A 194 -3.37 26.05 17.76
CA ALA A 194 -2.32 25.57 16.87
C ALA A 194 -1.59 24.36 17.45
N GLU A 195 -1.46 24.26 18.78
CA GLU A 195 -0.90 23.10 19.46
C GLU A 195 -1.75 21.83 19.24
N TYR A 196 -3.06 21.93 19.46
CA TYR A 196 -3.99 20.83 19.22
C TYR A 196 -4.01 20.43 17.74
N LEU A 197 -4.06 21.42 16.84
CA LEU A 197 -4.06 21.16 15.40
C LEU A 197 -2.74 20.56 14.92
N ALA A 198 -1.60 21.08 15.38
CA ALA A 198 -0.28 20.54 15.04
C ALA A 198 -0.15 19.08 15.50
N THR A 199 -0.63 18.76 16.69
CA THR A 199 -0.62 17.38 17.21
C THR A 199 -1.43 16.45 16.33
N MET A 200 -2.66 16.84 15.96
CA MET A 200 -3.49 16.06 15.05
C MET A 200 -2.86 15.95 13.65
N ALA A 201 -2.31 17.04 13.12
CA ALA A 201 -1.70 17.07 11.79
C ALA A 201 -0.45 16.19 11.72
N LEU A 202 0.43 16.22 12.72
CA LEU A 202 1.58 15.34 12.83
C LEU A 202 1.16 13.87 12.88
N PHE A 203 0.09 13.55 13.62
CA PHE A 203 -0.48 12.19 13.66
C PHE A 203 -1.06 11.74 12.32
N ASN A 204 -1.56 12.68 11.51
CA ASN A 204 -2.04 12.43 10.15
C ASN A 204 -0.92 12.48 9.08
N GLY A 205 0.35 12.52 9.50
CA GLY A 205 1.49 12.47 8.58
C GLY A 205 1.79 13.78 7.85
N PHE A 206 1.35 14.93 8.39
CA PHE A 206 1.76 16.24 7.88
C PHE A 206 3.11 16.67 8.44
N ALA A 207 3.93 17.29 7.59
CA ALA A 207 5.06 18.08 8.03
C ALA A 207 4.58 19.48 8.47
N VAL A 208 4.51 19.72 9.78
CA VAL A 208 3.96 20.95 10.36
C VAL A 208 5.05 22.00 10.60
N THR A 209 4.81 23.23 10.17
CA THR A 209 5.61 24.41 10.51
C THR A 209 4.72 25.43 11.19
N VAL A 210 5.07 25.87 12.40
CA VAL A 210 4.35 26.92 13.11
C VAL A 210 5.14 28.24 12.98
N CYS A 211 4.45 29.31 12.60
CA CYS A 211 5.03 30.63 12.45
C CYS A 211 4.24 31.63 13.29
N ASP A 212 4.89 32.24 14.28
CA ASP A 212 4.32 33.33 15.08
C ASP A 212 5.33 34.49 15.13
N PRO A 213 4.91 35.73 14.84
CA PRO A 213 5.80 36.88 14.93
C PRO A 213 6.14 37.27 16.37
N ARG A 214 5.38 36.79 17.38
CA ARG A 214 5.59 37.10 18.79
C ARG A 214 6.63 36.16 19.38
N GLU A 215 7.66 36.73 20.00
CA GLU A 215 8.77 35.93 20.54
C GLU A 215 8.34 35.09 21.75
N GLU A 216 7.33 35.55 22.50
CA GLU A 216 6.77 34.91 23.69
C GLU A 216 6.12 33.54 23.38
N TYR A 217 5.83 33.26 22.10
CA TYR A 217 5.15 32.06 21.63
C TYR A 217 6.05 31.10 20.84
N ARG A 218 7.39 31.29 20.83
CA ARG A 218 8.35 30.40 20.13
C ARG A 218 8.65 29.07 20.85
N GLY A 219 7.87 28.71 21.87
CA GLY A 219 8.07 27.53 22.74
C GLY A 219 7.55 26.24 22.16
#